data_AF-A0A1A2JR57-F1
#
_entry.id   AF-A0A1A2JR57-F1
#
_cell.length_a   1.000
_cell.length_b   1.000
_cell.length_c   1.000
_cell.angle_alpha   90.00
_cell.angle_beta   90.00
_cell.angle_gamma   90.00
#
_symmetry.space_group_name_H-M   'P 1'
#
loop_
_entity.id
_entity.type
_entity.pdbx_description
1 polymer ?
#
loop_
_entity_poly.entity_id
_entity_poly.type
_entity_poly.pdbx_seq_one_letter_code
_entity_poly.pdbx_strand_id
1 'polypeptide(L)'
;MSEQSWNFAGIEAGSSSIAGAVQTTQGLLDEGKSSLAKLAEAWGGSGSEAYQQVQRNWDETSAELNASLQALSQRITEASQAMAQTESGVTGMFT
;
A
#
# COMPACT_ATOMS: atom_id res chain seq x y z
N MET A 1 37.75 -3.23 2.06
CA MET A 1 36.40 -2.75 2.41
C MET A 1 35.43 -3.47 1.48
N SER A 2 34.45 -4.20 2.01
CA SER A 2 33.41 -4.78 1.15
C SER A 2 32.50 -3.66 0.69
N GLU A 3 32.57 -3.32 -0.58
CA GLU A 3 31.67 -2.38 -1.23
C GLU A 3 30.24 -2.88 -1.04
N GLN A 4 29.43 -2.15 -0.29
CA GLN A 4 28.04 -2.52 -0.08
C GLN A 4 27.28 -2.18 -1.37
N SER A 5 27.26 -3.12 -2.31
CA SER A 5 26.55 -2.94 -3.58
C SER A 5 25.04 -2.97 -3.35
N TRP A 6 24.42 -1.79 -3.35
CA TRP A 6 22.96 -1.66 -3.32
C TRP A 6 22.41 -1.71 -4.74
N ASN A 7 21.47 -2.61 -5.02
CA ASN A 7 20.75 -2.63 -6.31
C ASN A 7 19.66 -1.54 -6.31
N PHE A 8 20.07 -0.28 -6.49
CA PHE A 8 19.17 0.88 -6.52
C PHE A 8 18.05 0.74 -7.55
N ALA A 9 18.39 0.27 -8.76
CA ALA A 9 17.41 0.04 -9.81
C ALA A 9 16.33 -0.98 -9.38
N GLY A 10 16.73 -2.05 -8.68
CA GLY A 10 15.79 -3.03 -8.14
C GLY A 10 14.90 -2.47 -7.02
N ILE A 11 15.45 -1.60 -6.18
CA ILE A 11 14.72 -0.96 -5.08
C ILE A 11 13.71 0.06 -5.60
N GLU A 12 14.12 0.90 -6.56
CA GLU A 12 13.24 1.87 -7.21
C GLU A 12 12.11 1.17 -7.99
N ALA A 13 12.44 0.11 -8.73
CA ALA A 13 11.45 -0.73 -9.40
C ALA A 13 10.49 -1.41 -8.41
N GLY A 14 11.00 -1.92 -7.29
CA GLY A 14 10.19 -2.47 -6.21
C GLY A 14 9.26 -1.44 -5.58
N SER A 15 9.74 -0.22 -5.34
CA SER A 15 8.94 0.90 -4.83
C SER A 15 7.81 1.27 -5.77
N SER A 16 8.11 1.41 -7.06
CA SER A 16 7.09 1.68 -8.09
C SER A 16 6.06 0.55 -8.19
N SER A 17 6.52 -0.70 -8.08
CA SER A 17 5.63 -1.87 -8.10
C SER A 17 4.67 -1.88 -6.91
N ILE A 18 5.18 -1.54 -5.72
CA ILE A 18 4.37 -1.46 -4.51
C ILE A 18 3.36 -0.32 -4.63
N ALA A 19 3.76 0.86 -5.11
CA ALA A 19 2.83 1.97 -5.35
C ALA A 19 1.69 1.57 -6.30
N GLY A 20 2.00 0.85 -7.39
CA GLY A 20 0.98 0.31 -8.30
C GLY A 20 0.08 -0.73 -7.63
N ALA A 21 0.64 -1.60 -6.79
CA ALA A 21 -0.15 -2.55 -6.00
C ALA A 21 -1.09 -1.85 -5.02
N VAL A 22 -0.65 -0.77 -4.35
CA VAL A 22 -1.51 0.04 -3.46
C VAL A 22 -2.70 0.61 -4.22
N GLN A 23 -2.46 1.22 -5.39
CA GLN A 23 -3.54 1.76 -6.22
C GLN A 23 -4.51 0.67 -6.69
N THR A 24 -3.98 -0.48 -7.08
CA THR A 24 -4.80 -1.64 -7.48
C THR A 24 -5.67 -2.12 -6.32
N THR A 25 -5.09 -2.26 -5.12
CA THR A 25 -5.84 -2.64 -3.92
C THR A 25 -6.93 -1.64 -3.61
N GLN A 26 -6.66 -0.34 -3.66
CA GLN A 26 -7.69 0.69 -3.44
C GLN A 26 -8.86 0.53 -4.41
N GLY A 27 -8.59 0.30 -5.70
CA GLY A 27 -9.63 0.05 -6.70
C GLY A 27 -10.46 -1.20 -6.39
N LEU A 28 -9.82 -2.29 -5.97
CA LEU A 28 -10.50 -3.52 -5.57
C LEU A 28 -11.37 -3.33 -4.32
N LEU A 29 -10.92 -2.50 -3.36
CA LEU A 29 -11.69 -2.18 -2.16
C LEU A 29 -12.95 -1.35 -2.51
N ASP A 30 -12.83 -0.41 -3.46
CA ASP A 30 -13.97 0.38 -3.93
C ASP A 30 -14.96 -0.49 -4.72
N GLU A 31 -14.46 -1.40 -5.56
CA GLU A 31 -15.28 -2.37 -6.30
C GLU A 31 -16.01 -3.35 -5.35
N GLY A 32 -15.31 -3.84 -4.33
CA GLY A 32 -15.90 -4.70 -3.30
C GLY A 32 -16.98 -3.97 -2.49
N LYS A 33 -16.77 -2.70 -2.15
CA LYS A 33 -17.79 -1.86 -1.48
C LYS A 33 -19.04 -1.68 -2.36
N SER A 34 -18.86 -1.43 -3.66
CA SER A 34 -19.96 -1.34 -4.63
C SER A 34 -20.72 -2.67 -4.74
N SER A 35 -19.99 -3.78 -4.77
CA SER A 35 -20.59 -5.13 -4.80
C SER A 35 -21.39 -5.42 -3.53
N LEU A 36 -20.87 -5.02 -2.36
CA LEU A 36 -21.58 -5.14 -1.10
C LEU A 36 -22.90 -4.33 -1.11
N ALA A 37 -22.87 -3.11 -1.66
CA ALA A 37 -24.08 -2.28 -1.78
C ALA A 37 -25.15 -2.94 -2.65
N LYS A 38 -24.77 -3.61 -3.75
CA LYS A 38 -25.70 -4.40 -4.58
C LYS A 38 -26.27 -5.60 -3.83
N LEU A 39 -25.46 -6.29 -3.03
CA LEU A 39 -25.90 -7.41 -2.20
C LEU A 39 -26.88 -6.98 -1.10
N ALA A 40 -26.84 -5.70 -0.67
CA ALA A 40 -27.79 -5.16 0.29
C ALA A 40 -29.24 -5.36 -0.17
N GLU A 41 -29.52 -5.16 -1.47
CA GLU A 41 -30.86 -5.35 -2.04
C GLU A 41 -31.34 -6.81 -1.90
N ALA A 42 -30.42 -7.78 -2.05
CA ALA A 42 -30.73 -9.20 -1.92
C ALA A 42 -30.95 -9.65 -0.45
N TRP A 43 -30.34 -8.96 0.52
CA TRP A 43 -30.44 -9.28 1.96
C TRP A 43 -31.53 -8.51 2.72
N GLY A 44 -32.45 -7.84 2.01
CA GLY A 44 -33.55 -7.09 2.61
C GLY A 44 -33.28 -5.61 2.82
N GLY A 45 -32.31 -5.04 2.10
CA GLY A 45 -31.95 -3.62 2.12
C GLY A 45 -30.96 -3.24 3.21
N SER A 46 -30.64 -1.95 3.30
CA SER A 46 -29.70 -1.37 4.27
C SER A 46 -30.13 -1.50 5.74
N GLY A 47 -31.39 -1.91 5.98
CA GLY A 47 -31.94 -2.15 7.31
C GLY A 47 -31.59 -3.51 7.93
N SER A 48 -30.96 -4.43 7.19
CA SER A 48 -30.63 -5.76 7.74
C SER A 48 -29.40 -5.69 8.65
N GLU A 49 -29.50 -6.26 9.85
CA GLU A 49 -28.39 -6.30 10.82
C GLU A 49 -27.16 -7.02 10.25
N ALA A 50 -27.39 -8.08 9.48
CA ALA A 50 -26.33 -8.83 8.80
C ALA A 50 -25.58 -7.97 7.78
N TYR A 51 -26.30 -7.20 6.96
CA TYR A 51 -25.68 -6.27 6.01
C TYR A 51 -24.84 -5.22 6.72
N GLN A 52 -25.39 -4.58 7.76
CA GLN A 52 -24.66 -3.56 8.53
C GLN A 52 -23.40 -4.12 9.17
N GLN A 53 -23.43 -5.35 9.68
CA GLN A 53 -22.25 -5.99 10.25
C GLN A 53 -21.16 -6.22 9.20
N VAL A 54 -21.52 -6.73 8.02
CA VAL A 54 -20.55 -6.96 6.95
C VAL A 54 -20.01 -5.63 6.42
N GLN A 55 -20.86 -4.61 6.28
CA GLN A 55 -20.44 -3.28 5.84
C GLN A 55 -19.46 -2.63 6.82
N ARG A 56 -19.71 -2.70 8.13
CA ARG A 56 -18.77 -2.22 9.14
C ARG A 56 -17.43 -2.95 9.05
N ASN A 57 -17.46 -4.29 9.00
CA ASN A 57 -16.25 -5.09 8.90
C ASN A 57 -15.46 -4.78 7.62
N TRP A 58 -16.15 -4.59 6.49
CA TRP A 58 -15.52 -4.19 5.24
C TRP A 58 -14.85 -2.82 5.37
N ASP A 59 -15.56 -1.81 5.88
CA ASP A 59 -15.02 -0.46 6.02
C ASP A 59 -13.81 -0.42 6.98
N GLU A 60 -13.87 -1.14 8.11
CA GLU A 60 -12.78 -1.24 9.08
C GLU A 60 -11.54 -1.91 8.47
N THR A 61 -11.70 -3.10 7.89
CA THR A 61 -10.57 -3.85 7.31
C THR A 61 -9.99 -3.16 6.09
N SER A 62 -10.81 -2.51 5.26
CA SER A 62 -10.36 -1.71 4.12
C SER A 62 -9.54 -0.51 4.58
N ALA A 63 -10.00 0.19 5.62
CA ALA A 63 -9.28 1.33 6.17
C ALA A 63 -7.91 0.92 6.76
N GLU A 64 -7.88 -0.19 7.50
CA GLU A 64 -6.63 -0.73 8.07
C GLU A 64 -5.64 -1.15 6.99
N LEU A 65 -6.11 -1.82 5.94
CA LEU A 65 -5.27 -2.22 4.81
C LEU A 65 -4.70 -0.99 4.09
N ASN A 66 -5.53 0.02 3.82
CA ASN A 66 -5.09 1.26 3.18
C ASN A 66 -4.05 2.01 4.02
N ALA A 67 -4.26 2.09 5.34
CA ALA A 67 -3.29 2.70 6.25
C ALA A 67 -1.95 1.94 6.24
N SER A 68 -2.01 0.61 6.26
CA SER A 68 -0.82 -0.25 6.24
C SER A 68 -0.03 -0.12 4.93
N LEU A 69 -0.72 -0.05 3.80
CA LEU A 69 -0.11 0.13 2.48
C LEU A 69 0.51 1.52 2.31
N GLN A 70 -0.13 2.57 2.82
CA GLN A 70 0.44 3.92 2.85
C GLN A 70 1.70 3.97 3.72
N ALA A 71 1.66 3.37 4.91
CA ALA A 71 2.82 3.27 5.79
C ALA A 71 3.97 2.51 5.11
N LEU A 72 3.67 1.40 4.44
CA LEU A 72 4.68 0.64 3.68
C LEU A 72 5.31 1.50 2.56
N SER A 73 4.51 2.20 1.78
CA SER A 73 4.98 3.09 0.71
C SER A 73 5.90 4.20 1.24
N GLN A 74 5.54 4.80 2.37
CA GLN A 74 6.36 5.80 3.04
C GLN A 74 7.71 5.22 3.48
N ARG A 75 7.71 4.05 4.13
CA ARG A 75 8.94 3.39 4.60
C ARG A 75 9.91 3.06 3.46
N ILE A 76 9.40 2.63 2.31
CA ILE A 76 10.22 2.35 1.13
C ILE A 76 10.83 3.62 0.56
N THR A 77 10.07 4.71 0.55
CA THR A 77 10.55 6.03 0.12
C THR A 77 11.66 6.54 1.05
N GLU A 78 11.47 6.44 2.36
CA GLU A 78 12.47 6.78 3.39
C GLU A 78 13.76 5.96 3.19
N ALA A 79 13.62 4.64 2.99
CA ALA A 79 14.75 3.75 2.77
C ALA A 79 15.52 4.14 1.49
N SER A 80 14.81 4.40 0.38
CA SER A 80 15.40 4.83 -0.89
C SER A 80 16.22 6.11 -0.75
N GLN A 81 15.69 7.10 -0.03
CA GLN A 81 16.40 8.37 0.22
C GLN A 81 17.65 8.17 1.09
N ALA A 82 17.55 7.37 2.15
CA ALA A 82 18.68 7.09 3.04
C ALA A 82 19.82 6.36 2.31
N MET A 83 19.49 5.42 1.43
CA MET A 83 20.48 4.71 0.61
C MET A 83 21.15 5.66 -0.39
N ALA A 84 20.40 6.54 -1.07
CA ALA A 84 20.97 7.51 -2.00
C ALA A 84 21.92 8.50 -1.33
N GLN A 85 21.58 8.98 -0.11
CA GLN A 85 22.46 9.85 0.67
C GLN A 85 23.74 9.14 1.10
N THR A 86 23.64 7.88 1.53
CA THR A 86 24.79 7.08 1.94
C THR A 86 25.77 6.90 0.79
N GLU A 87 25.28 6.53 -0.40
CA GLU A 87 26.10 6.33 -1.59
C GLU A 87 26.79 7.62 -2.05
N SER A 88 26.07 8.76 -2.04
CA SER A 88 26.65 10.06 -2.38
C SER A 88 27.76 10.47 -1.42
N GLY A 89 27.60 10.18 -0.13
CA GLY A 89 28.61 10.47 0.89
C GLY A 89 29.86 9.60 0.71
N VAL A 90 29.67 8.31 0.46
CA VAL A 90 30.75 7.35 0.20
C VAL A 90 31.51 7.73 -1.08
N THR A 91 30.80 8.01 -2.17
CA THR A 91 31.41 8.41 -3.45
C THR A 91 32.25 9.68 -3.30
N GLY A 92 31.72 10.69 -2.59
CA GLY A 92 32.44 11.95 -2.33
C GLY A 92 33.67 11.81 -1.41
N MET A 93 33.83 10.70 -0.69
CA MET A 93 35.04 10.42 0.08
C MET A 93 36.16 9.80 -0.75
N PHE A 94 35.84 9.24 -1.92
CA PHE A 94 36.81 8.56 -2.79
C PHE A 94 37.19 9.34 -4.06
N THR A 95 36.58 10.52 -4.27
CA THR A 95 36.97 11.51 -5.29
C THR A 95 37.80 12.62 -4.68
#